data_AF-A0A6N9DG09-F1
#
_entry.id   AF-A0A6N9DG09-F1
#
_cell.length_a   1.000
_cell.length_b   1.000
_cell.length_c   1.000
_cell.angle_alpha   90.00
_cell.angle_beta   90.00
_cell.angle_gamma   90.00
#
_symmetry.space_group_name_H-M   'P 1'
#
loop_
_entity.id
_entity.type
_entity.pdbx_description
1 polymer ?
#
loop_
_entity_poly.entity_id
_entity_poly.type
_entity_poly.pdbx_seq_one_letter_code
_entity_poly.pdbx_strand_id
1 'polypeptide(L)'
;ELIEMVMIEDDQPFLLHPGEFVLGNTLERITLSDSIVARLEGKSSLGRIGLLIHSTAGFVDPGWDGHLTLELSNVSRLPLTLYKGMPIGQISFQYLSTPAENPYGSKELRSRYQGQTEPTASRMHVGFDEPLRG
;
A
#
# COMPACT_ATOMS: atom_id res chain seq x y z
N GLU A 1 -14.45 -12.66 -12.04
CA GLU A 1 -13.59 -11.63 -11.44
C GLU A 1 -12.44 -12.30 -10.71
N LEU A 2 -11.26 -11.68 -10.67
CA LEU A 2 -10.04 -12.26 -10.05
C LEU A 2 -9.87 -11.84 -8.58
N ILE A 3 -10.68 -10.90 -8.08
CA ILE A 3 -10.56 -10.32 -6.73
C ILE A 3 -11.97 -10.14 -6.17
N GLU A 4 -12.20 -10.61 -4.94
CA GLU A 4 -13.43 -10.39 -4.17
C GLU A 4 -13.13 -9.39 -3.04
N MET A 5 -14.00 -8.38 -2.88
CA MET A 5 -13.86 -7.39 -1.82
C MET A 5 -14.53 -7.90 -0.55
N VAL A 6 -13.78 -7.92 0.55
CA VAL A 6 -14.27 -8.33 1.87
C VAL A 6 -14.15 -7.14 2.82
N MET A 7 -15.27 -6.74 3.43
CA MET A 7 -15.28 -5.76 4.50
C MET A 7 -15.18 -6.48 5.84
N ILE A 8 -14.26 -6.02 6.69
CA ILE A 8 -14.01 -6.58 8.01
C ILE A 8 -14.72 -5.68 9.04
N GLU A 9 -15.69 -6.23 9.76
CA GLU A 9 -16.40 -5.54 10.86
C GLU A 9 -15.54 -5.48 12.13
N ASP A 10 -15.88 -4.60 13.08
CA ASP A 10 -15.06 -4.35 14.26
C ASP A 10 -14.91 -5.58 15.20
N ASP A 11 -15.87 -6.50 15.16
CA ASP A 11 -15.95 -7.69 16.02
C ASP A 11 -15.50 -8.99 15.32
N GLN A 12 -15.18 -8.93 14.03
CA GLN A 12 -14.79 -10.11 13.25
C GLN A 12 -13.38 -9.95 12.68
N PRO A 13 -12.44 -10.85 12.99
CA PRO A 13 -11.14 -10.80 12.34
C PRO A 13 -11.15 -11.40 10.94
N PHE A 14 -10.21 -10.96 10.11
CA PHE A 14 -9.86 -11.62 8.87
C PHE A 14 -8.78 -12.67 9.11
N LEU A 15 -9.02 -13.90 8.67
CA LEU A 15 -8.06 -14.99 8.80
C LEU A 15 -7.23 -15.10 7.51
N LEU A 16 -5.95 -14.72 7.60
CA LEU A 16 -5.01 -14.86 6.49
C LEU A 16 -4.31 -16.23 6.62
N HIS A 17 -4.63 -17.17 5.73
CA HIS A 17 -4.07 -18.52 5.78
C HIS A 17 -2.62 -18.57 5.27
N PRO A 18 -1.83 -19.59 5.67
CA PRO A 18 -0.49 -19.81 5.14
C PRO A 18 -0.44 -19.82 3.61
N GLY A 19 0.43 -19.00 3.02
CA GLY A 19 0.62 -18.89 1.58
C GLY A 19 -0.39 -17.97 0.87
N GLU A 20 -1.36 -17.39 1.58
CA GLU A 20 -2.30 -16.44 0.98
C GLU A 20 -1.71 -15.04 0.83
N PHE A 21 -2.24 -14.35 -0.18
CA PHE A 21 -1.96 -12.96 -0.51
C PHE A 21 -3.28 -12.20 -0.59
N VAL A 22 -3.39 -11.07 0.09
CA VAL A 22 -4.57 -10.19 0.02
C VAL A 22 -4.14 -8.73 -0.07
N LEU A 23 -4.99 -7.92 -0.69
CA LEU A 23 -4.86 -6.46 -0.67
C LEU A 23 -5.66 -5.89 0.48
N GLY A 24 -5.02 -5.08 1.32
CA GLY A 24 -5.67 -4.25 2.33
C GLY A 24 -5.40 -2.77 2.07
N ASN A 25 -5.98 -1.88 2.87
CA ASN A 25 -5.65 -0.47 2.89
C ASN A 25 -5.38 0.02 4.32
N THR A 26 -4.60 1.09 4.46
CA THR A 26 -4.49 1.80 5.74
C THR A 26 -5.80 2.49 6.10
N LEU A 27 -6.11 2.58 7.39
CA LEU A 27 -7.24 3.41 7.84
C LEU A 27 -6.93 4.89 7.61
N GLU A 28 -5.67 5.27 7.72
CA GLU A 28 -5.18 6.63 7.51
C GLU A 28 -5.16 6.97 6.02
N ARG A 29 -5.65 8.17 5.69
CA ARG A 29 -5.35 8.86 4.44
C ARG A 29 -4.07 9.67 4.64
N ILE A 30 -3.11 9.50 3.74
CA ILE A 30 -1.81 10.16 3.81
C ILE A 30 -1.71 11.14 2.63
N THR A 31 -1.28 12.36 2.93
CA THR A 31 -0.98 13.38 1.92
C THR A 31 0.46 13.87 2.10
N LEU A 32 1.27 13.83 1.05
CA LEU A 32 2.65 14.30 1.05
C LEU A 32 2.80 15.59 0.24
N SER A 33 3.66 16.50 0.69
CA SER A 33 4.13 17.60 -0.16
C SER A 33 5.03 17.07 -1.29
N ASP A 34 5.32 17.92 -2.27
CA ASP A 34 6.30 17.64 -3.33
C ASP A 34 7.76 17.51 -2.83
N SER A 35 8.01 17.86 -1.57
CA SER A 35 9.35 17.94 -0.97
C SER A 35 9.65 16.78 -0.02
N ILE A 36 8.70 15.85 0.15
CA ILE A 36 8.80 14.73 1.08
C ILE A 36 8.55 13.43 0.33
N VAL A 37 9.44 12.45 0.53
CA VAL A 37 9.18 11.05 0.22
C VAL A 37 8.96 10.31 1.53
N ALA A 38 8.08 9.32 1.54
CA ALA A 38 7.90 8.46 2.71
C ALA A 38 8.14 6.99 2.38
N ARG A 39 8.43 6.20 3.40
CA ARG A 39 8.57 4.73 3.29
C ARG A 39 7.67 4.04 4.31
N LEU A 40 6.77 3.22 3.80
CA LEU A 40 5.98 2.27 4.58
C LEU A 40 6.86 1.06 4.91
N GLU A 41 6.87 0.67 6.18
CA GLU A 41 7.63 -0.46 6.70
C GLU A 41 6.74 -1.38 7.52
N GLY A 42 7.06 -2.68 7.48
CA GLY A 42 6.52 -3.64 8.43
C GLY A 42 6.97 -3.39 9.86
N LYS A 43 6.17 -3.88 10.82
CA LYS A 43 6.57 -3.92 12.23
C LYS A 43 7.34 -5.20 12.51
N SER A 44 8.44 -5.11 13.27
CA SER A 44 9.24 -6.30 13.62
C SER A 44 8.40 -7.39 14.31
N SER A 45 7.47 -7.00 15.19
CA SER A 45 6.58 -7.96 15.87
C SER A 45 5.72 -8.77 14.91
N LEU A 46 5.28 -8.17 13.80
CA LEU A 46 4.46 -8.84 12.78
C LEU A 46 5.32 -9.67 11.81
N GLY A 47 6.50 -9.15 11.44
CA GLY A 47 7.46 -9.93 10.66
C GLY A 47 7.91 -11.21 11.37
N ARG A 48 8.04 -11.19 12.71
CA ARG A 48 8.40 -12.36 13.53
C ARG A 48 7.36 -13.47 13.54
N ILE A 49 6.10 -13.17 13.20
CA ILE A 49 5.03 -14.17 13.04
C ILE A 49 4.77 -14.50 11.57
N GLY A 50 5.60 -14.00 10.65
CA GLY A 50 5.52 -14.29 9.22
C GLY A 50 4.51 -13.46 8.44
N LEU A 51 4.11 -12.29 8.95
CA LEU A 51 3.31 -11.33 8.18
C LEU A 51 4.21 -10.34 7.42
N LEU A 52 4.08 -10.32 6.09
CA LEU A 52 4.64 -9.29 5.22
C LEU A 52 3.53 -8.30 4.85
N ILE A 53 3.83 -7.01 4.79
CA ILE A 53 2.82 -5.95 4.52
C ILE A 53 3.00 -5.21 3.18
N HIS A 54 4.17 -5.38 2.58
CA HIS A 54 4.47 -4.99 1.21
C HIS A 54 5.51 -5.96 0.67
N SER A 55 5.43 -6.34 -0.61
CA SER A 55 6.42 -7.23 -1.25
C SER A 55 7.46 -6.45 -2.05
N THR A 56 7.10 -5.30 -2.62
CA THR A 56 7.98 -4.61 -3.60
C THR A 56 8.05 -3.10 -3.42
N ALA A 57 6.92 -2.39 -3.34
CA ALA A 57 6.88 -0.93 -3.27
C ALA A 57 6.62 -0.45 -1.83
N GLY A 58 7.68 -0.09 -1.12
CA GLY A 58 7.56 0.58 0.19
C GLY A 58 7.50 2.11 0.09
N PHE A 59 7.81 2.70 -1.06
CA PHE A 59 7.84 4.15 -1.23
C PHE A 59 6.44 4.75 -1.40
N VAL A 60 6.24 5.91 -0.79
CA VAL A 60 5.09 6.79 -1.01
C VAL A 60 5.64 8.05 -1.65
N ASP A 61 5.23 8.28 -2.90
CA ASP A 61 5.79 9.33 -3.76
C ASP A 61 5.44 10.75 -3.26
N PRO A 62 6.32 11.74 -3.48
CA PRO A 62 6.01 13.15 -3.23
C PRO A 62 4.74 13.58 -3.98
N GLY A 63 3.84 14.30 -3.31
CA GLY A 63 2.52 14.67 -3.86
C GLY A 63 1.45 13.58 -3.79
N TRP A 64 1.75 12.41 -3.20
CA TRP A 64 0.73 11.38 -2.93
C TRP A 64 -0.41 11.94 -2.08
N ASP A 65 -1.65 11.54 -2.39
CA ASP A 65 -2.85 11.77 -1.58
C ASP A 65 -3.79 10.56 -1.65
N GLY A 66 -3.90 9.80 -0.56
CA GLY A 66 -4.78 8.61 -0.52
C GLY A 66 -4.48 7.65 0.62
N HIS A 67 -5.28 6.59 0.69
CA HIS A 67 -5.03 5.44 1.57
C HIS A 67 -3.96 4.55 0.93
N LEU A 68 -2.98 4.10 1.71
CA LEU A 68 -1.93 3.21 1.20
C LEU A 68 -2.48 1.81 1.03
N THR A 69 -2.22 1.20 -0.13
CA THR A 69 -2.52 -0.22 -0.34
C THR A 69 -1.45 -1.07 0.34
N LEU A 70 -1.88 -2.11 1.03
CA LEU A 70 -1.04 -3.10 1.70
C LEU A 70 -1.09 -4.40 0.93
N GLU A 71 0.07 -4.99 0.67
CA GLU A 71 0.20 -6.31 0.06
C GLU A 71 0.47 -7.31 1.18
N LEU A 72 -0.59 -7.81 1.79
CA LEU A 72 -0.51 -8.65 2.99
C LEU A 72 -0.27 -10.11 2.59
N SER A 73 0.82 -10.70 3.08
CA SER A 73 1.15 -12.11 2.81
C SER A 73 1.53 -12.85 4.09
N ASN A 74 0.98 -14.05 4.27
CA ASN A 74 1.35 -14.93 5.36
C ASN A 74 2.36 -15.98 4.89
N VAL A 75 3.62 -15.79 5.26
CA VAL A 75 4.72 -16.74 4.95
C VAL A 75 4.99 -17.73 6.08
N SER A 76 4.15 -17.73 7.13
CA SER A 76 4.25 -18.67 8.25
C SER A 76 3.55 -19.99 7.93
N ARG A 77 3.53 -20.91 8.91
CA ARG A 77 2.81 -22.20 8.83
C ARG A 77 1.46 -22.19 9.55
N LEU A 78 1.09 -21.08 10.21
CA LEU A 78 -0.14 -20.95 10.98
C LEU A 78 -1.00 -19.83 10.40
N PRO A 79 -2.34 -19.94 10.45
CA PRO A 79 -3.21 -18.83 10.12
C PRO A 79 -2.92 -17.60 10.99
N LEU A 80 -2.98 -16.41 10.39
CA LEU A 80 -2.79 -15.13 11.08
C LEU A 80 -4.12 -14.38 11.13
N THR A 81 -4.46 -13.90 12.32
CA THR A 81 -5.69 -13.16 12.56
C THR A 81 -5.42 -11.67 12.44
N LEU A 82 -6.02 -11.01 11.46
CA LEU A 82 -5.94 -9.58 11.22
C LEU A 82 -7.21 -8.90 11.74
N TYR A 83 -7.03 -7.85 12.53
CA TYR A 83 -8.14 -7.08 13.11
C TYR A 83 -8.19 -5.70 12.49
N LYS A 84 -9.39 -5.21 12.22
CA LYS A 84 -9.58 -3.82 11.81
C LYS A 84 -8.98 -2.87 12.85
N GLY A 85 -8.21 -1.89 12.37
CA GLY A 85 -7.53 -0.91 13.22
C GLY A 85 -6.30 -1.41 13.98
N MET A 86 -5.89 -2.67 13.81
CA MET A 86 -4.62 -3.11 14.40
C MET A 86 -3.43 -2.36 13.78
N PRO A 87 -2.40 -2.00 14.57
CA PRO A 87 -1.19 -1.42 14.01
C PRO A 87 -0.46 -2.40 13.10
N ILE A 88 -0.52 -2.18 11.78
CA ILE A 88 -0.01 -3.11 10.76
C ILE A 88 1.39 -2.77 10.25
N GLY A 89 1.74 -1.48 10.26
CA GLY A 89 2.99 -0.96 9.73
C GLY A 89 3.44 0.30 10.49
N GLN A 90 4.44 0.95 9.93
CA GLN A 90 4.93 2.25 10.34
C GLN A 90 5.43 3.01 9.11
N ILE A 91 5.41 4.34 9.17
CA ILE A 91 5.85 5.19 8.07
C ILE A 91 6.99 6.09 8.54
N SER A 92 8.03 6.21 7.72
CA SER A 92 9.12 7.17 7.90
C SER A 92 9.09 8.20 6.80
N PHE A 93 9.46 9.45 7.12
CA PHE A 93 9.43 10.56 6.19
C PHE A 93 10.84 11.12 6.00
N GLN A 94 11.17 11.50 4.77
CA GLN A 94 12.47 12.05 4.41
C GLN A 94 12.25 13.26 3.50
N TYR A 95 13.01 14.32 3.75
CA TYR A 95 13.08 15.45 2.83
C TYR A 95 13.87 15.06 1.59
N LEU A 96 13.37 15.48 0.43
CA LEU A 96 14.15 15.48 -0.79
C LEU A 96 15.22 16.57 -0.75
N SER A 97 16.28 16.40 -1.56
CA SER A 97 17.28 17.46 -1.75
C SER A 97 16.70 18.70 -2.44
N THR A 98 15.69 18.50 -3.29
CA THR A 98 14.89 19.53 -3.96
C THR A 98 13.47 19.01 -4.14
N PRO A 99 12.43 19.90 -4.20
CA PRO A 99 11.08 19.48 -4.53
C PRO A 99 11.02 18.68 -5.83
N ALA A 100 10.12 17.70 -5.91
CA ALA A 100 9.90 16.91 -7.12
C ALA A 100 9.33 17.79 -8.24
N GLU A 101 9.97 17.79 -9.42
CA GLU A 101 9.52 18.55 -10.59
C GLU A 101 8.15 18.07 -11.09
N ASN A 102 7.94 16.75 -11.10
CA ASN A 102 6.69 16.10 -11.45
C ASN A 102 6.23 15.25 -10.25
N PRO A 103 5.46 15.82 -9.29
CA PRO A 103 4.96 15.05 -8.16
C PRO A 103 3.89 14.02 -8.61
N TYR A 104 3.58 13.06 -7.75
CA TYR A 104 2.54 12.07 -7.99
C TYR A 104 1.20 12.74 -8.27
N GLY A 105 0.48 12.24 -9.29
CA GLY A 105 -0.75 12.86 -9.80
C GLY A 105 -0.53 13.95 -10.85
N SER A 106 0.72 14.34 -11.14
CA SER A 106 1.04 15.17 -12.31
C SER A 106 0.59 14.50 -13.62
N LYS A 107 0.29 15.32 -14.64
CA LYS A 107 -0.18 14.82 -15.95
C LYS A 107 0.92 14.00 -16.64
N GLU A 108 2.16 14.37 -16.39
CA GLU A 108 3.38 13.81 -16.93
C GLU A 108 3.60 12.38 -16.43
N LEU A 109 3.41 12.13 -15.13
CA LEU A 109 3.61 10.80 -14.53
C LEU A 109 2.48 9.80 -14.78
N ARG A 110 1.30 10.26 -15.24
CA ARG A 110 0.11 9.41 -15.46
C ARG A 110 -0.15 8.46 -14.28
N SER A 111 -0.01 9.00 -13.07
CA SER A 111 -0.15 8.29 -11.82
C SER A 111 -1.50 7.56 -11.75
N ARG A 112 -1.46 6.27 -11.41
CA ARG A 112 -2.62 5.40 -11.53
C ARG A 112 -3.49 5.35 -10.27
N TYR A 113 -2.98 5.79 -9.13
CA TYR A 113 -3.60 5.53 -7.82
C TYR A 113 -3.85 6.80 -6.98
N GLN A 114 -3.77 7.99 -7.58
CA GLN A 114 -4.00 9.24 -6.86
C GLN A 114 -5.45 9.32 -6.35
N GLY A 115 -5.62 9.71 -5.09
CA GLY A 115 -6.93 9.84 -4.43
C GLY A 115 -7.57 8.52 -3.96
N GLN A 116 -6.84 7.40 -3.99
CA GLN A 116 -7.37 6.07 -3.70
C GLN A 116 -7.98 5.96 -2.28
N THR A 117 -9.17 5.34 -2.20
CA THR A 117 -9.89 5.07 -0.95
C THR A 117 -9.94 3.59 -0.60
N GLU A 118 -10.17 2.73 -1.60
CA GLU A 118 -10.26 1.28 -1.45
C GLU A 118 -8.96 0.58 -1.87
N PRO A 119 -8.67 -0.66 -1.43
CA PRO A 119 -7.56 -1.47 -1.95
C PRO A 119 -7.78 -1.82 -3.44
N THR A 120 -7.41 -0.89 -4.31
CA THR A 120 -7.69 -0.92 -5.73
C THR A 120 -6.83 -1.97 -6.40
N ALA A 121 -7.47 -2.85 -7.18
CA ALA A 121 -6.78 -3.84 -8.00
C ALA A 121 -5.76 -3.18 -8.94
N SER A 122 -4.76 -3.96 -9.35
CA SER A 122 -3.70 -3.50 -10.24
C SER A 122 -4.24 -2.85 -11.52
N ARG A 123 -3.81 -1.62 -11.78
CA ARG A 123 -4.08 -0.86 -13.01
C ARG A 123 -2.94 -0.96 -14.02
N MET A 124 -2.06 -1.95 -13.90
CA MET A 124 -0.89 -2.11 -14.80
C MET A 124 -1.28 -2.26 -16.28
N HIS A 125 -2.47 -2.79 -16.56
CA HIS A 125 -3.00 -2.90 -17.93
C HIS A 125 -3.38 -1.54 -18.53
N VAL A 126 -3.57 -0.50 -17.71
CA VAL A 126 -3.93 0.84 -18.18
C VAL A 126 -2.71 1.52 -18.79
N GLY A 127 -2.82 1.87 -20.07
CA GLY A 127 -1.75 2.51 -20.85
C GLY A 127 -0.65 1.54 -21.29
N PHE A 128 -0.92 0.24 -21.33
CA PHE A 128 0.07 -0.78 -21.71
C PHE A 128 0.63 -0.59 -23.14
N ASP A 129 -0.19 -0.05 -24.05
CA ASP A 129 0.21 0.22 -25.44
C ASP A 129 0.84 1.61 -25.63
N GLU A 130 0.95 2.41 -24.57
CA GLU A 130 1.56 3.74 -24.63
C GLU A 130 3.07 3.65 -24.36
N PRO A 131 3.92 4.40 -25.08
CA PRO A 131 5.37 4.38 -24.85
C PRO A 131 5.69 4.79 -23.41
N LEU A 132 6.51 4.00 -22.71
CA LEU A 132 7.06 4.38 -21.40
C LEU A 132 7.84 5.70 -21.56
N ARG A 133 7.51 6.70 -20.74
CA ARG A 133 8.35 7.89 -20.56
C ARG A 133 9.15 7.67 -19.28
N GLY A 134 10.48 7.75 -19.42
CA GLY A 134 11.49 7.29 -18.47
C GLY A 134 11.44 7.94 -17.10
#